data_AF-A0A3R9RYV6-F1
#
_entry.id   AF-A0A3R9RYV6-F1
#
_cell.length_a   1.000
_cell.length_b   1.000
_cell.length_c   1.000
_cell.angle_alpha   90.00
_cell.angle_beta   90.00
_cell.angle_gamma   90.00
#
_symmetry.space_group_name_H-M   'P 1'
#
loop_
_entity.id
_entity.type
_entity.pdbx_description
1 polymer ?
#
loop_
_entity_poly.entity_id
_entity_poly.type
_entity_poly.pdbx_seq_one_letter_code
_entity_poly.pdbx_strand_id
1 'polypeptide(L)'
;WANSYGTGVGKDAITSGLEVIWSQTPTQWSNYFFENLFKYEWVQERSPAGAIQWVAADAEAIIPDPFDPSIKRKPTMLTTDLTLRFDPEFEKISRRFLNDPQAFANAFARAWFKLTHRDMGPKARYLGPEVPTEDLIWQDPLPAASATPSSASIADAKAKIVALGLPAGELVSLAWASASTFRGGDKRGGANGARIALS
;
A
#
# COMPACT_ATOMS: atom_id res chain seq x y z
N TRP A 1 -25.69 -2.94 -5.57
CA TRP A 1 -25.88 -4.31 -5.04
C TRP A 1 -27.06 -4.32 -4.06
N ALA A 2 -28.30 -4.18 -4.55
CA ALA A 2 -29.47 -4.36 -3.69
C ALA A 2 -29.65 -5.85 -3.36
N ASN A 3 -30.02 -6.16 -2.11
CA ASN A 3 -30.08 -7.53 -1.58
C ASN A 3 -31.47 -7.81 -1.02
N SER A 4 -32.08 -8.93 -1.42
CA SER A 4 -33.41 -9.36 -0.99
C SER A 4 -33.40 -10.38 0.16
N TYR A 5 -32.23 -10.77 0.67
CA TYR A 5 -32.11 -11.68 1.81
C TYR A 5 -32.37 -10.94 3.13
N GLY A 6 -33.36 -11.41 3.91
CA GLY A 6 -33.72 -10.79 5.19
C GLY A 6 -34.05 -9.30 5.03
N THR A 7 -33.38 -8.46 5.81
CA THR A 7 -33.47 -6.99 5.70
C THR A 7 -32.61 -6.39 4.58
N GLY A 8 -31.72 -7.19 3.97
CA GLY A 8 -30.82 -6.76 2.89
C GLY A 8 -29.60 -5.93 3.35
N VAL A 9 -29.54 -5.54 4.62
CA VAL A 9 -28.49 -4.68 5.22
C VAL A 9 -28.18 -5.13 6.65
N GLY A 10 -27.23 -4.48 7.32
CA GLY A 10 -26.91 -4.76 8.72
C GLY A 10 -26.49 -6.22 8.92
N LYS A 11 -27.17 -6.94 9.82
CA LYS A 11 -26.90 -8.36 10.10
C LYS A 11 -27.13 -9.29 8.90
N ASP A 12 -27.92 -8.86 7.92
CA ASP A 12 -28.24 -9.62 6.70
C ASP A 12 -27.45 -9.11 5.48
N ALA A 13 -26.43 -8.26 5.70
CA ALA A 13 -25.64 -7.69 4.62
C ALA A 13 -24.82 -8.76 3.89
N ILE A 14 -24.87 -8.75 2.56
CA ILE A 14 -24.06 -9.61 1.69
C ILE A 14 -23.23 -8.70 0.79
N THR A 15 -21.89 -8.81 0.90
CA THR A 15 -20.96 -8.07 0.05
C THR A 15 -20.05 -9.02 -0.72
N SER A 16 -19.12 -9.70 -0.06
CA SER A 16 -18.26 -10.71 -0.71
C SER A 16 -18.88 -12.10 -0.74
N GLY A 17 -19.86 -12.37 0.13
CA GLY A 17 -20.39 -13.72 0.38
C GLY A 17 -19.56 -14.54 1.38
N LEU A 18 -18.45 -14.00 1.89
CA LEU A 18 -17.68 -14.59 3.01
C LEU A 18 -18.23 -14.08 4.34
N GLU A 19 -18.07 -14.87 5.40
CA GLU A 19 -18.48 -14.51 6.76
C GLU A 19 -17.30 -14.72 7.72
N VAL A 20 -16.37 -13.77 7.74
CA VAL A 20 -15.11 -13.86 8.51
C VAL A 20 -14.93 -12.63 9.39
N ILE A 21 -14.53 -12.86 10.65
CA ILE A 21 -14.16 -11.83 11.62
C ILE A 21 -12.85 -12.24 12.29
N TRP A 22 -11.81 -11.43 12.10
CA TRP A 22 -10.41 -11.82 12.38
C TRP A 22 -9.97 -11.66 13.84
N SER A 23 -10.60 -10.76 14.61
CA SER A 23 -10.15 -10.41 15.97
C SER A 23 -11.29 -10.31 16.97
N GLN A 24 -10.93 -10.49 18.23
CA GLN A 24 -11.81 -10.38 19.40
C GLN A 24 -12.22 -8.92 19.66
N THR A 25 -11.47 -7.96 19.10
CA THR A 25 -11.73 -6.52 19.18
C THR A 25 -11.76 -5.90 17.78
N PRO A 26 -12.81 -6.16 16.95
CA PRO A 26 -12.84 -5.77 15.54
C PRO A 26 -12.74 -4.25 15.29
N THR A 27 -13.00 -3.44 16.31
CA THR A 27 -13.00 -1.98 16.25
C THR A 27 -11.79 -1.34 16.93
N GLN A 28 -10.81 -2.13 17.38
CA GLN A 28 -9.61 -1.63 18.05
C GLN A 28 -8.35 -2.23 17.43
N TRP A 29 -7.32 -1.41 17.26
CA TRP A 29 -6.01 -1.86 16.79
C TRP A 29 -5.41 -2.87 17.78
N SER A 30 -4.94 -4.00 17.26
CA SER A 30 -4.38 -5.11 18.04
C SER A 30 -3.47 -5.97 17.16
N ASN A 31 -2.69 -6.87 17.77
CA ASN A 31 -1.93 -7.89 17.04
C ASN A 31 -2.68 -9.23 16.90
N TYR A 32 -3.98 -9.25 17.27
CA TYR A 32 -4.77 -10.49 17.33
C TYR A 32 -4.90 -11.22 16.00
N PHE A 33 -4.74 -10.53 14.86
CA PHE A 33 -4.68 -11.20 13.56
C PHE A 33 -3.56 -12.25 13.54
N PHE A 34 -2.32 -11.86 13.86
CA PHE A 34 -1.18 -12.78 13.87
C PHE A 34 -1.26 -13.78 15.03
N GLU A 35 -1.74 -13.34 16.20
CA GLU A 35 -1.92 -14.25 17.34
C GLU A 35 -2.89 -15.39 16.98
N ASN A 36 -4.08 -15.06 16.45
CA ASN A 36 -5.05 -16.06 16.03
C ASN A 36 -4.49 -16.92 14.89
N LEU A 37 -3.83 -16.32 13.90
CA LEU A 37 -3.26 -17.00 12.73
C LEU A 37 -2.32 -18.14 13.12
N PHE A 38 -1.47 -17.93 14.12
CA PHE A 38 -0.47 -18.92 14.57
C PHE A 38 -0.88 -19.74 15.80
N LYS A 39 -1.85 -19.27 16.60
CA LYS A 39 -2.33 -19.98 17.79
C LYS A 39 -3.18 -21.20 17.45
N TYR A 40 -4.00 -21.11 16.41
CA TYR A 40 -4.97 -22.15 16.06
C TYR A 40 -4.55 -22.92 14.80
N GLU A 41 -5.00 -24.17 14.70
CA GLU A 41 -5.05 -24.89 13.42
C GLU A 41 -6.34 -24.54 12.68
N TRP A 42 -6.36 -24.71 11.36
CA TRP A 42 -7.44 -24.22 10.51
C TRP A 42 -8.13 -25.35 9.75
N VAL A 43 -9.46 -25.44 9.90
CA VAL A 43 -10.30 -26.40 9.16
C VAL A 43 -11.12 -25.65 8.12
N GLN A 44 -11.18 -26.18 6.90
CA GLN A 44 -11.98 -25.60 5.83
C GLN A 44 -13.47 -25.74 6.15
N GLU A 45 -14.21 -24.65 5.98
CA GLU A 45 -15.66 -24.62 6.03
C GLU A 45 -16.25 -23.81 4.86
N ARG A 46 -17.58 -23.70 4.82
CA ARG A 46 -18.28 -22.89 3.83
C ARG A 46 -19.08 -21.81 4.54
N SER A 47 -19.01 -20.59 4.03
CA SER A 47 -19.89 -19.50 4.46
C SER A 47 -21.37 -19.84 4.18
N PRO A 48 -22.34 -19.11 4.76
CA PRO A 48 -23.76 -19.28 4.41
C PRO A 48 -24.06 -19.11 2.92
N ALA A 49 -23.22 -18.37 2.17
CA ALA A 49 -23.33 -18.21 0.73
C ALA A 49 -22.54 -19.26 -0.08
N GLY A 50 -21.93 -20.26 0.57
CA GLY A 50 -21.19 -21.35 -0.08
C GLY A 50 -19.74 -21.01 -0.46
N ALA A 51 -19.19 -19.88 0.01
CA ALA A 51 -17.78 -19.52 -0.24
C ALA A 51 -16.83 -20.32 0.65
N ILE A 52 -15.63 -20.68 0.16
CA ILE A 52 -14.59 -21.33 0.98
C ILE A 52 -14.06 -20.33 2.00
N GLN A 53 -14.05 -20.73 3.27
CA GLN A 53 -13.38 -20.02 4.36
C GLN A 53 -12.81 -21.02 5.37
N TRP A 54 -12.16 -20.53 6.41
CA TRP A 54 -11.49 -21.36 7.42
C TRP A 54 -11.93 -20.96 8.81
N VAL A 55 -12.10 -21.95 9.67
CA VAL A 55 -12.43 -21.77 11.08
C VAL A 55 -11.35 -22.41 11.95
N ALA A 56 -11.06 -21.79 13.09
CA ALA A 56 -10.11 -22.31 14.05
C ALA A 56 -10.59 -23.65 14.63
N ALA A 57 -9.77 -24.69 14.47
CA ALA A 57 -9.97 -26.01 15.06
C ALA A 57 -9.96 -25.90 16.58
N ASP A 58 -10.90 -26.59 17.24
CA ASP A 58 -10.97 -26.72 18.71
C ASP A 58 -10.91 -25.40 19.50
N ALA A 59 -11.26 -24.27 18.88
CA ALA A 59 -11.28 -22.96 19.51
C ALA A 59 -12.61 -22.65 20.22
N GLU A 60 -12.53 -21.90 21.30
CA GLU A 60 -13.69 -21.29 21.96
C GLU A 60 -14.32 -20.18 21.10
N ALA A 61 -15.60 -19.92 21.34
CA ALA A 61 -16.31 -18.80 20.72
C ALA A 61 -15.95 -17.50 21.45
N ILE A 62 -14.99 -16.75 20.92
CA ILE A 62 -14.42 -15.54 21.54
C ILE A 62 -14.62 -14.27 20.70
N ILE A 63 -15.04 -14.41 19.46
CA ILE A 63 -15.24 -13.29 18.53
C ILE A 63 -16.65 -12.72 18.74
N PRO A 64 -16.82 -11.40 19.00
CA PRO A 64 -18.14 -10.80 19.20
C PRO A 64 -18.96 -10.80 17.91
N ASP A 65 -20.25 -11.09 18.01
CA ASP A 65 -21.19 -10.80 16.94
C ASP A 65 -21.39 -9.28 16.78
N PRO A 66 -21.51 -8.76 15.54
CA PRO A 66 -21.65 -7.33 15.30
C PRO A 66 -22.99 -6.70 15.72
N PHE A 67 -24.04 -7.50 15.95
CA PHE A 67 -25.39 -7.01 16.26
C PHE A 67 -25.98 -7.58 17.56
N ASP A 68 -25.53 -8.76 18.00
CA ASP A 68 -26.03 -9.40 19.23
C ASP A 68 -24.90 -9.64 20.25
N PRO A 69 -24.84 -8.88 21.37
CA PRO A 69 -23.78 -9.02 22.35
C PRO A 69 -23.79 -10.36 23.10
N SER A 70 -24.89 -11.11 23.04
CA SER A 70 -25.00 -12.44 23.65
C SER A 70 -24.37 -13.55 22.80
N ILE A 71 -24.10 -13.27 21.51
CA ILE A 71 -23.56 -14.23 20.56
C ILE A 71 -22.04 -14.06 20.44
N LYS A 72 -21.33 -15.19 20.50
CA LYS A 72 -19.91 -15.28 20.19
C LYS A 72 -19.66 -16.31 19.09
N ARG A 73 -18.59 -16.10 18.32
CA ARG A 73 -18.19 -16.94 17.19
C ARG A 73 -16.75 -17.43 17.36
N LYS A 74 -16.39 -18.53 16.72
CA LYS A 74 -15.00 -18.98 16.65
C LYS A 74 -14.19 -18.06 15.72
N PRO A 75 -12.86 -17.93 15.92
CA PRO A 75 -11.99 -17.24 14.97
C PRO A 75 -12.08 -17.87 13.57
N THR A 76 -12.03 -17.02 12.55
CA THR A 76 -12.12 -17.40 11.14
C THR A 76 -11.04 -16.71 10.31
N MET A 77 -10.69 -17.29 9.17
CA MET A 77 -9.68 -16.77 8.23
C MET A 77 -10.09 -17.03 6.78
N LEU A 78 -9.57 -16.21 5.87
CA LEU A 78 -9.61 -16.43 4.43
C LEU A 78 -8.44 -17.32 3.99
N THR A 79 -8.57 -17.97 2.84
CA THR A 79 -7.43 -18.69 2.21
C THR A 79 -6.24 -17.76 1.97
N THR A 80 -6.49 -16.49 1.63
CA THR A 80 -5.44 -15.48 1.45
C THR A 80 -4.74 -15.12 2.76
N ASP A 81 -5.46 -15.14 3.89
CA ASP A 81 -4.87 -14.87 5.21
C ASP A 81 -3.91 -15.99 5.60
N LEU A 82 -4.32 -17.24 5.35
CA LEU A 82 -3.49 -18.42 5.61
C LEU A 82 -2.22 -18.48 4.75
N THR A 83 -2.20 -17.81 3.59
CA THR A 83 -0.98 -17.68 2.79
C THR A 83 0.14 -16.99 3.58
N LEU A 84 -0.20 -16.04 4.45
CA LEU A 84 0.77 -15.34 5.30
C LEU A 84 1.43 -16.24 6.35
N ARG A 85 0.86 -17.42 6.62
CA ARG A 85 1.41 -18.44 7.51
C ARG A 85 2.09 -19.60 6.78
N PHE A 86 1.50 -20.09 5.69
CA PHE A 86 1.96 -21.34 5.06
C PHE A 86 2.98 -21.12 3.94
N ASP A 87 3.01 -19.93 3.32
CA ASP A 87 4.10 -19.60 2.41
C ASP A 87 5.39 -19.34 3.22
N PRO A 88 6.51 -20.02 2.91
CA PRO A 88 7.72 -19.96 3.74
C PRO A 88 8.41 -18.60 3.75
N GLU A 89 8.15 -17.73 2.77
CA GLU A 89 8.73 -16.39 2.73
C GLU A 89 7.86 -15.40 3.51
N PHE A 90 6.54 -15.47 3.37
CA PHE A 90 5.64 -14.66 4.19
C PHE A 90 5.66 -15.08 5.67
N GLU A 91 5.77 -16.36 5.96
CA GLU A 91 5.78 -16.89 7.33
C GLU A 91 6.84 -16.21 8.21
N LYS A 92 8.06 -16.03 7.69
CA LYS A 92 9.16 -15.37 8.40
C LYS A 92 8.82 -13.94 8.77
N ILE A 93 8.19 -13.21 7.84
CA ILE A 93 7.76 -11.82 8.03
C ILE A 93 6.60 -11.77 9.04
N SER A 94 5.61 -12.64 8.88
CA SER A 94 4.45 -12.76 9.76
C SER A 94 4.86 -13.13 11.18
N ARG A 95 5.82 -14.06 11.37
CA ARG A 95 6.32 -14.43 12.69
C ARG A 95 7.14 -13.31 13.33
N ARG A 96 7.89 -12.54 12.53
CA ARG A 96 8.53 -11.31 13.04
C ARG A 96 7.49 -10.32 13.54
N PHE A 97 6.41 -10.09 12.80
CA PHE A 97 5.32 -9.20 13.20
C PHE A 97 4.46 -9.73 14.34
N LEU A 98 4.34 -11.04 14.49
CA LEU A 98 3.76 -11.68 15.68
C LEU A 98 4.59 -11.34 16.92
N ASN A 99 5.91 -11.50 16.84
CA ASN A 99 6.82 -11.34 17.98
C ASN A 99 7.22 -9.88 18.25
N ASP A 100 7.03 -8.98 17.27
CA ASP A 100 7.25 -7.53 17.37
C ASP A 100 6.08 -6.75 16.75
N PRO A 101 5.02 -6.49 17.54
CA PRO A 101 3.84 -5.75 17.07
C PRO A 101 4.15 -4.30 16.69
N GLN A 102 5.20 -3.68 17.25
CA GLN A 102 5.57 -2.31 16.91
C GLN A 102 6.23 -2.26 15.53
N ALA A 103 7.07 -3.23 15.19
CA ALA A 103 7.59 -3.38 13.83
C ALA A 103 6.44 -3.56 12.82
N PHE A 104 5.40 -4.33 13.17
CA PHE A 104 4.20 -4.45 12.35
C PHE A 104 3.50 -3.10 12.16
N ALA A 105 3.18 -2.40 13.24
CA ALA A 105 2.50 -1.11 13.18
C ALA A 105 3.26 -0.09 12.31
N ASN A 106 4.59 -0.01 12.49
CA ASN A 106 5.45 0.88 11.70
C ASN A 106 5.46 0.50 10.20
N ALA A 107 5.59 -0.79 9.89
CA ALA A 107 5.59 -1.26 8.51
C ALA A 107 4.22 -1.07 7.85
N PHE A 108 3.14 -1.36 8.57
CA PHE A 108 1.77 -1.17 8.09
C PHE A 108 1.48 0.30 7.81
N ALA A 109 1.83 1.22 8.72
CA ALA A 109 1.64 2.66 8.51
C ALA A 109 2.39 3.17 7.27
N ARG A 110 3.67 2.77 7.10
CA ARG A 110 4.47 3.14 5.91
C ARG A 110 3.90 2.55 4.62
N ALA A 111 3.47 1.29 4.65
CA ALA A 111 2.86 0.62 3.50
C ALA A 111 1.50 1.24 3.14
N TRP A 112 0.67 1.58 4.13
CA TRP A 112 -0.62 2.23 3.96
C TRP A 112 -0.49 3.63 3.34
N PHE A 113 0.45 4.42 3.85
CA PHE A 113 0.76 5.73 3.26
C PHE A 113 1.20 5.57 1.80
N LYS A 114 2.13 4.65 1.52
CA LYS A 114 2.55 4.36 0.14
C LYS A 114 1.37 3.92 -0.73
N LEU A 115 0.51 3.02 -0.26
CA LEU A 115 -0.64 2.51 -1.01
C LEU A 115 -1.55 3.64 -1.48
N THR A 116 -1.82 4.60 -0.59
CA THR A 116 -2.77 5.71 -0.80
C THR A 116 -2.15 6.92 -1.49
N HIS A 117 -0.83 6.95 -1.69
CA HIS A 117 -0.12 8.10 -2.27
C HIS A 117 0.80 7.77 -3.45
N ARG A 118 0.97 6.49 -3.82
CA ARG A 118 1.90 6.01 -4.87
C ARG A 118 1.66 6.60 -6.26
N ASP A 119 0.45 7.09 -6.54
CA ASP A 119 0.05 7.69 -7.83
C ASP A 119 -0.12 9.22 -7.77
N MET A 120 0.25 9.84 -6.65
CA MET A 120 0.25 11.29 -6.50
C MET A 120 1.46 11.97 -7.15
N GLY A 121 2.47 11.23 -7.59
CA GLY A 121 3.69 11.80 -8.19
C GLY A 121 4.57 12.54 -7.18
N PRO A 122 5.33 13.56 -7.61
CA PRO A 122 6.30 14.25 -6.76
C PRO A 122 5.67 14.89 -5.51
N LYS A 123 6.42 14.89 -4.40
CA LYS A 123 6.00 15.47 -3.10
C LYS A 123 5.59 16.94 -3.19
N ALA A 124 6.07 17.68 -4.18
CA ALA A 124 5.63 19.05 -4.48
C ALA A 124 4.10 19.17 -4.77
N ARG A 125 3.42 18.06 -5.08
CA ARG A 125 1.96 18.03 -5.28
C ARG A 125 1.16 17.78 -3.99
N TYR A 126 1.82 17.48 -2.88
CA TYR A 126 1.15 17.13 -1.63
C TYR A 126 0.77 18.43 -0.92
N LEU A 127 -0.43 18.48 -0.36
CA LEU A 127 -1.01 19.67 0.24
C LEU A 127 -1.59 19.33 1.62
N GLY A 128 -1.63 20.32 2.51
CA GLY A 128 -2.20 20.19 3.84
C GLY A 128 -1.14 20.08 4.94
N PRO A 129 -1.58 20.14 6.21
CA PRO A 129 -0.68 20.26 7.36
C PRO A 129 -0.02 18.94 7.79
N GLU A 130 -0.50 17.79 7.29
CA GLU A 130 -0.07 16.46 7.72
C GLU A 130 0.87 15.76 6.73
N VAL A 131 1.42 16.49 5.75
CA VAL A 131 2.38 15.93 4.80
C VAL A 131 3.63 15.48 5.56
N PRO A 132 4.02 14.18 5.48
CA PRO A 132 5.19 13.69 6.19
C PRO A 132 6.46 14.41 5.75
N THR A 133 7.33 14.73 6.70
CA THR A 133 8.60 15.41 6.43
C THR A 133 9.63 14.49 5.78
N GLU A 134 9.62 13.20 6.12
CA GLU A 134 10.48 12.18 5.49
C GLU A 134 10.24 12.09 3.98
N ASP A 135 11.33 12.04 3.21
CA ASP A 135 11.30 11.71 1.78
C ASP A 135 11.46 10.20 1.62
N LEU A 136 10.53 9.58 0.89
CA LEU A 136 10.52 8.13 0.69
C LEU A 136 11.00 7.79 -0.71
N ILE A 137 11.85 6.76 -0.84
CA ILE A 137 12.50 6.39 -2.12
C ILE A 137 11.48 6.21 -3.26
N TRP A 138 10.31 5.63 -2.97
CA TRP A 138 9.27 5.39 -3.97
C TRP A 138 8.61 6.67 -4.53
N GLN A 139 8.82 7.82 -3.88
CA GLN A 139 8.35 9.14 -4.34
C GLN A 139 9.26 9.74 -5.41
N ASP A 140 10.36 9.06 -5.77
CA ASP A 140 11.38 9.55 -6.68
C ASP A 140 11.86 10.97 -6.26
N PRO A 141 12.36 11.14 -5.00
CA PRO A 141 12.63 12.45 -4.43
C PRO A 141 13.69 13.22 -5.22
N LEU A 142 13.63 14.54 -5.09
CA LEU A 142 14.53 15.48 -5.73
C LEU A 142 15.19 16.33 -4.65
N PRO A 143 16.51 16.61 -4.74
CA PRO A 143 17.15 17.54 -3.82
C PRO A 143 16.54 18.94 -4.00
N ALA A 144 16.58 19.74 -2.93
CA ALA A 144 16.23 21.15 -3.02
C ALA A 144 17.18 21.86 -4.01
N ALA A 145 16.63 22.81 -4.76
CA ALA A 145 17.44 23.63 -5.67
C ALA A 145 18.45 24.45 -4.86
N SER A 146 19.74 24.36 -5.23
CA SER A 146 20.82 25.11 -4.58
C SER A 146 21.00 26.52 -5.15
N ALA A 147 20.47 26.80 -6.33
CA ALA A 147 20.58 28.09 -6.99
C ALA A 147 19.43 28.31 -7.99
N THR A 148 19.11 29.59 -8.22
CA THR A 148 18.21 30.04 -9.27
C THR A 148 19.05 30.69 -10.38
N PRO A 149 19.09 30.13 -11.60
CA PRO A 149 19.87 30.71 -12.70
C PRO A 149 19.28 32.06 -13.14
N SER A 150 20.16 33.02 -13.46
CA SER A 150 19.76 34.32 -14.00
C SER A 150 19.60 34.24 -15.53
N SER A 151 18.91 35.21 -16.13
CA SER A 151 18.79 35.30 -17.59
C SER A 151 20.16 35.35 -18.29
N ALA A 152 21.15 35.99 -17.66
CA ALA A 152 22.52 36.05 -18.18
C ALA A 152 23.21 34.69 -18.14
N SER A 153 23.09 33.93 -17.04
CA SER A 153 23.70 32.59 -16.96
C SER A 153 23.04 31.58 -17.90
N ILE A 154 21.74 31.73 -18.17
CA ILE A 154 21.02 30.92 -19.17
C ILE A 154 21.53 31.24 -20.58
N ALA A 155 21.73 32.52 -20.91
CA ALA A 155 22.24 32.93 -22.22
C ALA A 155 23.67 32.41 -22.46
N ASP A 156 24.54 32.54 -21.44
CA ASP A 156 25.90 32.00 -21.45
C ASP A 156 25.91 30.47 -21.64
N ALA A 157 25.06 29.73 -20.91
CA ALA A 157 24.95 28.27 -21.06
C ALA A 157 24.50 27.86 -22.47
N LYS A 158 23.54 28.57 -23.09
CA LYS A 158 23.12 28.31 -24.47
C LYS A 158 24.26 28.54 -25.46
N ALA A 159 25.00 29.64 -25.32
CA ALA A 159 26.15 29.92 -26.18
C ALA A 159 27.22 28.83 -26.07
N LYS A 160 27.51 28.35 -24.85
CA LYS A 160 28.43 27.24 -24.61
C LYS A 160 27.97 25.94 -25.24
N ILE A 161 26.69 25.59 -25.13
CA ILE A 161 26.12 24.38 -25.77
C ILE A 161 26.25 24.46 -27.29
N VAL A 162 25.97 25.62 -27.90
CA VAL A 162 26.13 25.82 -29.35
C VAL A 162 27.60 25.69 -29.77
N ALA A 163 28.53 26.22 -28.98
CA ALA A 163 29.96 26.15 -29.26
C ALA A 163 30.54 24.72 -29.23
N LEU A 164 29.84 23.74 -28.63
CA LEU A 164 30.23 22.33 -28.67
C LEU A 164 30.08 21.70 -30.07
N GLY A 165 29.36 22.34 -30.99
CA GLY A 165 29.19 21.86 -32.36
C GLY A 165 28.38 20.56 -32.48
N LEU A 166 27.57 20.22 -31.46
CA LEU A 166 26.72 19.03 -31.48
C LEU A 166 25.64 19.12 -32.58
N PRO A 167 25.35 18.04 -33.32
CA PRO A 167 24.24 18.02 -34.26
C PRO A 167 22.91 18.34 -33.58
N ALA A 168 22.05 19.11 -34.26
CA ALA A 168 20.73 19.46 -33.73
C ALA A 168 19.90 18.21 -33.37
N GLY A 169 20.04 17.13 -34.14
CA GLY A 169 19.38 15.84 -33.87
C GLY A 169 19.78 15.21 -32.54
N GLU A 170 21.05 15.36 -32.11
CA GLU A 170 21.51 14.85 -30.82
C GLU A 170 20.93 15.68 -29.65
N LEU A 171 20.90 17.01 -29.79
CA LEU A 171 20.29 17.90 -28.80
C LEU A 171 18.79 17.60 -28.61
N VAL A 172 18.07 17.43 -29.72
CA VAL A 172 16.64 17.05 -29.71
C VAL A 172 16.44 15.68 -29.09
N SER A 173 17.23 14.69 -29.48
CA SER A 173 17.11 13.32 -28.97
C SER A 173 17.39 13.25 -27.47
N LEU A 174 18.42 13.94 -26.98
CA LEU A 174 18.75 14.00 -25.56
C LEU A 174 17.64 14.67 -24.74
N ALA A 175 17.13 15.82 -25.20
CA ALA A 175 16.04 16.53 -24.53
C ALA A 175 14.75 15.69 -24.51
N TRP A 176 14.41 15.05 -25.63
CA TRP A 176 13.25 14.18 -25.75
C TRP A 176 13.38 12.96 -24.84
N ALA A 177 14.49 12.23 -24.92
CA ALA A 177 14.72 11.03 -24.11
C ALA A 177 14.66 11.33 -22.59
N SER A 178 15.11 12.51 -22.18
CA SER A 178 15.00 12.96 -20.79
C SER A 178 13.55 13.23 -20.39
N ALA A 179 12.76 13.92 -21.23
CA ALA A 179 11.41 14.35 -20.90
C ALA A 179 10.32 13.27 -21.12
N SER A 180 10.48 12.38 -22.10
CA SER A 180 9.43 11.47 -22.58
C SER A 180 9.12 10.30 -21.64
N THR A 181 9.84 10.18 -20.52
CA THR A 181 9.56 9.18 -19.49
C THR A 181 8.34 9.53 -18.64
N PHE A 182 7.83 10.76 -18.75
CA PHE A 182 6.67 11.22 -18.00
C PHE A 182 5.41 10.44 -18.37
N ARG A 183 4.64 10.00 -17.36
CA ARG A 183 3.35 9.34 -17.54
C ARG A 183 2.28 9.96 -16.66
N GLY A 184 1.17 10.39 -17.29
CA GLY A 184 0.13 11.18 -16.60
C GLY A 184 -0.68 10.44 -15.53
N GLY A 185 -0.72 9.10 -15.59
CA GLY A 185 -1.46 8.26 -14.64
C GLY A 185 -0.99 8.46 -13.20
N ASP A 186 0.28 8.13 -12.93
CA ASP A 186 0.90 8.26 -11.59
C ASP A 186 1.87 9.45 -11.47
N LYS A 187 2.05 10.22 -12.56
CA LYS A 187 2.86 11.45 -12.63
C LYS A 187 4.35 11.21 -12.33
N ARG A 188 4.82 9.98 -12.55
CA ARG A 188 6.25 9.65 -12.51
C ARG A 188 6.95 10.02 -13.83
N GLY A 189 8.28 10.04 -13.78
CA GLY A 189 9.14 10.37 -14.93
C GLY A 189 9.22 11.87 -15.22
N GLY A 190 9.71 12.18 -16.41
CA GLY A 190 10.03 13.55 -16.85
C GLY A 190 11.49 13.93 -16.63
N ALA A 191 11.87 15.11 -17.12
CA ALA A 191 13.26 15.54 -17.18
C ALA A 191 13.85 16.00 -15.83
N ASN A 192 13.00 16.26 -14.82
CA ASN A 192 13.47 16.75 -13.52
C ASN A 192 14.27 15.68 -12.76
N GLY A 193 15.36 16.09 -12.12
CA GLY A 193 16.32 15.20 -11.46
C GLY A 193 17.39 14.59 -12.36
N ALA A 194 17.40 14.89 -13.67
CA ALA A 194 18.42 14.44 -14.62
C ALA A 194 18.69 12.92 -14.58
N ARG A 195 17.65 12.11 -14.34
CA ARG A 195 17.77 10.65 -14.17
C ARG A 195 18.34 9.91 -15.37
N ILE A 196 18.29 10.50 -16.57
CA ILE A 196 18.94 9.97 -17.77
C ILE A 196 20.46 9.81 -17.61
N ALA A 197 21.08 10.53 -16.66
CA ALA A 197 22.51 10.43 -16.38
C ALA A 197 22.85 9.44 -15.24
N LEU A 198 21.85 8.78 -14.66
CA LEU A 198 22.02 7.82 -13.57
C LEU A 198 21.97 6.38 -14.12
N SER A 199 22.65 5.46 -13.43
CA SER A 199 22.62 4.02 -13.70
C SER A 199 21.44 3.32 -13.05
#